data_AF-A0A954HT08-F1
#
_entry.id   AF-A0A954HT08-F1
#
_cell.length_a   1.000
_cell.length_b   1.000
_cell.length_c   1.000
_cell.angle_alpha   90.00
_cell.angle_beta   90.00
_cell.angle_gamma   90.00
#
_symmetry.space_group_name_H-M   'P 1'
#
loop_
_entity.id
_entity.type
_entity.pdbx_description
1 polymer ?
#
loop_
_entity_poly.entity_id
_entity_poly.type
_entity_poly.pdbx_seq_one_letter_code
_entity_poly.pdbx_strand_id
1 'polypeptide(L)'
;MNSETVAPESPIQVRYIDHVTLVVRDVEAARRFYVGLLGMKEVRRPAFSFPGAWFQAGATLVHLIEEHSESGPAGFPQEVLKKSSRNHHFAFEVDDARAAAQTLKQLGIPLVDDAKLRPDGAVQVFLTDPDGHVIELSSSPPG
;
A
#
# COMPACT_ATOMS: atom_id res chain seq x y z
N MET A 1 -31.79 5.18 -19.86
CA MET A 1 -32.56 5.04 -18.61
C MET A 1 -31.53 4.81 -17.52
N ASN A 2 -31.25 5.83 -16.71
CA ASN A 2 -30.25 5.75 -15.65
C ASN A 2 -30.91 5.03 -14.46
N SER A 3 -30.53 3.78 -14.22
CA SER A 3 -30.83 3.14 -12.95
C SER A 3 -29.87 3.72 -11.92
N GLU A 4 -30.28 4.79 -11.24
CA GLU A 4 -29.65 5.19 -9.99
C GLU A 4 -29.86 4.05 -8.99
N THR A 5 -28.80 3.28 -8.76
CA THR A 5 -28.76 2.33 -7.65
C THR A 5 -28.79 3.12 -6.36
N VAL A 6 -29.99 3.25 -5.78
CA VAL A 6 -30.16 3.73 -4.41
C VAL A 6 -29.44 2.72 -3.51
N ALA A 7 -28.35 3.15 -2.88
CA ALA A 7 -27.64 2.33 -1.92
C ALA A 7 -28.62 1.89 -0.82
N PRO A 8 -28.60 0.62 -0.38
CA PRO A 8 -29.51 0.15 0.67
C PRO A 8 -29.34 1.00 1.94
N GLU A 9 -30.46 1.32 2.61
CA GLU A 9 -30.43 1.95 3.94
C GLU A 9 -29.75 1.01 4.93
N SER A 10 -28.43 1.16 5.07
CA SER A 10 -27.65 0.45 6.06
C SER A 10 -27.70 1.23 7.37
N PRO A 11 -27.83 0.56 8.53
CA PRO A 11 -27.72 1.23 9.84
C PRO A 11 -26.33 1.83 10.06
N ILE A 12 -25.34 1.41 9.27
CA ILE A 12 -23.97 1.93 9.28
C ILE A 12 -23.58 2.32 7.86
N GLN A 13 -23.29 3.60 7.66
CA GLN A 13 -22.80 4.13 6.40
C GLN A 13 -21.27 4.27 6.44
N VAL A 14 -20.56 3.35 5.78
CA VAL A 14 -19.12 3.49 5.55
C VAL A 14 -18.87 4.65 4.59
N ARG A 15 -17.89 5.51 4.90
CA ARG A 15 -17.54 6.70 4.10
C ARG A 15 -16.40 6.42 3.13
N TYR A 16 -15.29 5.92 3.65
CA TYR A 16 -14.06 5.58 2.92
C TYR A 16 -13.18 4.71 3.83
N ILE A 17 -12.08 4.18 3.30
CA ILE A 17 -11.04 3.53 4.10
C ILE A 17 -10.28 4.62 4.85
N ASP A 18 -10.50 4.76 6.15
CA ASP A 18 -9.82 5.79 6.95
C ASP A 18 -8.31 5.53 7.05
N HIS A 19 -7.95 4.29 7.39
CA HIS A 19 -6.56 3.85 7.46
C HIS A 19 -6.40 2.36 7.22
N VAL A 20 -5.18 1.97 6.87
CA VAL A 20 -4.70 0.59 6.86
C VAL A 20 -3.55 0.45 7.84
N THR A 21 -3.55 -0.60 8.65
CA THR A 21 -2.50 -0.86 9.62
C THR A 21 -1.50 -1.85 9.06
N LEU A 22 -0.21 -1.55 9.16
CA LEU A 22 0.89 -2.44 8.78
C LEU A 22 1.81 -2.64 9.99
N VAL A 23 2.06 -3.90 10.33
CA VAL A 23 2.98 -4.24 11.41
C VAL A 23 4.37 -4.41 10.82
N VAL A 24 5.35 -3.66 11.34
CA VAL A 24 6.72 -3.58 10.82
C VAL A 24 7.74 -3.93 11.89
N ARG A 25 8.90 -4.46 11.50
CA ARG A 25 9.97 -4.78 12.47
C ARG A 25 10.76 -3.55 12.89
N ASP A 26 10.85 -2.55 12.01
CA ASP A 26 11.61 -1.32 12.22
C ASP A 26 10.87 -0.15 11.57
N VAL A 27 10.33 0.74 12.42
CA VAL A 27 9.58 1.93 11.98
C VAL A 27 10.44 2.88 11.15
N GLU A 28 11.73 3.02 11.45
CA GLU A 28 12.64 3.88 10.67
C GLU A 28 12.96 3.27 9.30
N ALA A 29 13.12 1.95 9.21
CA ALA A 29 13.30 1.26 7.93
C ALA A 29 12.07 1.42 7.04
N ALA A 30 10.88 1.23 7.61
CA ALA A 30 9.63 1.45 6.91
C ALA A 30 9.46 2.93 6.52
N ARG A 31 9.81 3.89 7.39
CA ARG A 31 9.80 5.33 7.05
C ARG A 31 10.69 5.64 5.84
N ARG A 32 11.91 5.12 5.79
CA ARG A 32 12.80 5.31 4.62
C ARG A 32 12.17 4.79 3.33
N PHE A 33 11.41 3.70 3.40
CA PHE A 33 10.67 3.18 2.26
C PHE A 33 9.47 4.06 1.90
N TYR A 34 8.49 4.24 2.80
CA TYR A 34 7.25 4.94 2.47
C TYR A 34 7.46 6.43 2.17
N VAL A 35 8.32 7.11 2.93
CA VAL A 35 8.63 8.54 2.71
C VAL A 35 9.73 8.71 1.66
N GLY A 36 10.84 7.99 1.81
CA GLY A 36 12.03 8.20 0.97
C GLY A 36 11.91 7.62 -0.44
N LEU A 37 11.32 6.43 -0.60
CA LEU A 37 11.14 5.80 -1.91
C LEU A 37 9.80 6.15 -2.55
N LEU A 38 8.70 6.01 -1.80
CA LEU A 38 7.35 6.23 -2.35
C LEU A 38 6.88 7.68 -2.23
N GLY A 39 7.67 8.57 -1.61
CA GLY A 39 7.36 10.00 -1.55
C GLY A 39 6.14 10.35 -0.68
N MET A 40 5.69 9.44 0.19
CA MET A 40 4.51 9.69 1.03
C MET A 40 4.81 10.75 2.08
N LYS A 41 3.78 11.52 2.44
CA LYS A 41 3.88 12.54 3.49
C LYS A 41 3.64 11.92 4.86
N GLU A 42 4.63 12.00 5.75
CA GLU A 42 4.43 11.71 7.17
C GLU A 42 3.55 12.79 7.83
N VAL A 43 2.57 12.33 8.61
CA VAL A 43 1.62 13.20 9.32
C VAL A 43 1.70 12.93 10.81
N ARG A 44 1.22 13.91 11.59
CA ARG A 44 1.22 13.81 13.05
C ARG A 44 0.35 12.61 13.48
N ARG A 45 1.00 11.62 14.09
CA ARG A 45 0.34 10.51 14.76
C ARG A 45 -0.08 10.91 16.18
N PRO A 46 -1.23 10.45 16.71
CA PRO A 46 -1.54 10.55 18.13
C PRO A 46 -0.44 9.95 19.01
N ALA A 47 -0.35 10.42 20.25
CA ALA A 47 0.63 9.95 21.23
C ALA A 47 0.23 8.61 21.84
N PHE A 48 0.12 7.56 21.01
CA PHE A 48 -0.09 6.20 21.49
C PHE A 48 1.16 5.70 22.24
N SER A 49 0.96 4.74 23.14
CA SER A 49 2.01 4.18 24.00
C SER A 49 2.95 3.18 23.31
N PHE A 50 2.73 2.90 22.03
CA PHE A 50 3.55 1.99 21.22
C PHE A 50 4.23 2.74 20.05
N PRO A 51 5.39 2.26 19.57
CA PRO A 51 6.10 2.86 18.43
C PRO A 51 5.29 2.72 17.13
N GLY A 52 5.35 3.75 16.29
CA GLY A 52 4.63 3.77 15.02
C GLY A 52 4.70 5.11 14.30
N ALA A 53 4.18 5.14 13.08
CA ALA A 53 4.17 6.33 12.23
C ALA A 53 2.89 6.35 11.36
N TRP A 54 2.47 7.55 10.94
CA TRP A 54 1.33 7.72 10.03
C TRP A 54 1.77 8.40 8.73
N PHE A 55 1.36 7.85 7.59
CA PHE A 55 1.63 8.43 6.27
C PHE A 55 0.33 8.67 5.49
N GLN A 56 0.28 9.77 4.75
CA GLN A 56 -0.89 10.14 3.95
C GLN A 56 -0.86 9.52 2.55
N ALA A 57 -1.95 8.88 2.16
CA ALA A 57 -2.24 8.42 0.79
C ALA A 57 -3.63 8.91 0.36
N GLY A 58 -3.71 10.09 -0.26
CA GLY A 58 -4.99 10.70 -0.59
C GLY A 58 -5.84 10.93 0.67
N ALA A 59 -7.02 10.32 0.73
CA ALA A 59 -7.91 10.37 1.90
C ALA A 59 -7.62 9.28 2.97
N THR A 60 -6.76 8.30 2.66
CA THR A 60 -6.44 7.16 3.52
C THR A 60 -5.10 7.37 4.22
N LEU A 61 -4.94 6.83 5.43
CA LEU A 61 -3.68 6.80 6.16
C LEU A 61 -3.05 5.39 6.16
N VAL A 62 -1.72 5.33 6.07
CA VAL A 62 -0.95 4.12 6.42
C VAL A 62 -0.51 4.27 7.87
N HIS A 63 -0.96 3.37 8.74
CA HIS A 63 -0.60 3.32 10.15
C HIS A 63 0.42 2.22 10.41
N LEU A 64 1.67 2.61 10.60
CA LEU A 64 2.70 1.67 11.03
C LEU A 64 2.61 1.41 12.53
N ILE A 65 2.73 0.14 12.89
CA ILE A 65 2.88 -0.35 14.27
C ILE A 65 4.12 -1.22 14.33
N GLU A 66 4.98 -1.00 15.32
CA GLU A 66 6.15 -1.87 15.51
C GLU A 66 5.74 -3.25 16.06
N GLU A 67 6.38 -4.31 15.57
CA GLU A 67 6.10 -5.70 15.95
C GLU A 67 6.17 -5.90 17.47
N HIS A 68 5.07 -6.38 18.02
CA HIS A 68 4.90 -6.69 19.43
C HIS A 68 3.92 -7.86 19.60
N SER A 69 3.91 -8.50 20.77
CA SER A 69 2.99 -9.61 21.07
C SER A 69 1.51 -9.24 20.89
N GLU A 70 1.17 -7.96 21.08
CA GLU A 70 -0.19 -7.43 20.95
C GLU A 70 -0.55 -7.03 19.50
N SER A 71 0.43 -6.67 18.67
CA SER A 71 0.18 -6.32 17.26
C SER A 71 0.16 -7.54 16.34
N GLY A 72 0.75 -8.65 16.77
CA GLY A 72 1.06 -9.79 15.91
C GLY A 72 2.35 -9.58 15.11
N PRO A 73 2.70 -10.54 14.24
CA PRO A 73 3.95 -10.50 13.49
C PRO A 73 3.92 -9.45 12.38
N ALA A 74 5.10 -8.93 12.05
CA ALA A 74 5.33 -8.02 10.95
C ALA A 74 5.36 -8.72 9.59
N GLY A 75 4.79 -8.03 8.60
CA GLY A 75 4.77 -8.50 7.22
C GLY A 75 4.00 -9.80 7.01
N PHE A 76 4.22 -10.40 5.83
CA PHE A 76 3.72 -11.74 5.52
C PHE A 76 4.86 -12.76 5.60
N PRO A 77 4.57 -14.03 5.96
CA PRO A 77 5.58 -15.08 5.90
C PRO A 77 6.18 -15.17 4.48
N GLN A 78 7.50 -15.26 4.34
CA GLN A 78 8.16 -15.24 3.02
C GLN A 78 7.63 -16.32 2.04
N GLU A 79 7.13 -17.45 2.57
CA GLU A 79 6.51 -18.51 1.78
C GLU A 79 5.23 -18.07 1.04
N VAL A 80 4.56 -17.04 1.55
CA VAL A 80 3.39 -16.38 0.95
C VAL A 80 3.84 -15.51 -0.23
N LEU A 81 4.99 -14.84 -0.12
CA LEU A 81 5.52 -13.92 -1.14
C LEU A 81 6.01 -14.64 -2.40
N LYS A 82 6.38 -15.92 -2.31
CA LYS A 82 6.97 -16.71 -3.41
C LYS A 82 6.01 -17.07 -4.55
N LYS A 83 4.71 -16.73 -4.49
CA LYS A 83 3.71 -17.40 -5.35
C LYS A 83 2.92 -16.54 -6.33
N SER A 84 2.66 -15.25 -6.10
CA SER A 84 1.91 -14.44 -7.07
C SER A 84 1.74 -12.98 -6.66
N SER A 85 1.64 -12.08 -7.65
CA SER A 85 0.99 -10.76 -7.53
C SER A 85 -0.48 -10.82 -7.09
N ARG A 86 -1.11 -12.01 -7.11
CA ARG A 86 -2.47 -12.25 -6.60
C ARG A 86 -2.59 -12.42 -5.08
N ASN A 87 -1.48 -12.26 -4.34
CA ASN A 87 -1.52 -12.40 -2.89
C ASN A 87 -2.18 -11.20 -2.19
N HIS A 88 -2.32 -11.25 -0.86
CA HIS A 88 -2.75 -10.10 -0.06
C HIS A 88 -1.85 -8.89 -0.33
N HIS A 89 -2.45 -7.82 -0.83
CA HIS A 89 -1.78 -6.55 -1.13
C HIS A 89 -2.72 -5.37 -0.86
N PHE A 90 -2.13 -4.19 -0.83
CA PHE A 90 -2.83 -2.92 -0.96
C PHE A 90 -2.21 -2.16 -2.13
N ALA A 91 -3.03 -1.31 -2.75
CA ALA A 91 -2.64 -0.56 -3.94
C ALA A 91 -2.54 0.92 -3.64
N PHE A 92 -1.48 1.55 -4.15
CA PHE A 92 -1.37 3.01 -4.25
C PHE A 92 -1.49 3.42 -5.71
N GLU A 93 -2.25 4.49 -5.95
CA GLU A 93 -2.24 5.14 -7.25
C GLU A 93 -0.99 6.03 -7.36
N VAL A 94 -0.32 5.95 -8.51
CA VAL A 94 0.82 6.78 -8.90
C VAL A 94 0.58 7.34 -10.30
N ASP A 95 1.28 8.42 -10.65
CA ASP A 95 1.10 9.09 -11.94
C ASP A 95 1.39 8.17 -13.14
N ASP A 96 2.46 7.36 -13.06
CA ASP A 96 2.84 6.40 -14.11
C ASP A 96 3.50 5.15 -13.50
N ALA A 97 2.78 4.04 -13.48
CA ALA A 97 3.26 2.78 -12.92
C ALA A 97 4.37 2.13 -13.77
N ARG A 98 4.46 2.41 -15.09
CA ARG A 98 5.58 1.93 -15.92
C ARG A 98 6.85 2.68 -15.59
N ALA A 99 6.77 4.00 -15.45
CA ALA A 99 7.89 4.83 -15.04
C ALA A 99 8.38 4.42 -13.64
N ALA A 100 7.45 4.24 -12.69
CA ALA A 100 7.78 3.75 -11.35
C ALA A 100 8.53 2.41 -11.40
N ALA A 101 8.05 1.44 -12.19
CA ALA A 101 8.72 0.15 -12.36
C ALA A 101 10.17 0.28 -12.91
N GLN A 102 10.39 1.20 -13.85
CA GLN A 102 11.73 1.47 -14.38
C GLN A 102 12.65 2.08 -13.31
N THR A 103 12.16 3.06 -12.55
CA THR A 103 12.92 3.67 -11.44
C THR A 103 13.28 2.64 -10.38
N LEU A 104 12.33 1.78 -9.98
CA LEU A 104 12.57 0.71 -9.00
C LEU A 104 13.70 -0.24 -9.48
N LYS A 105 13.68 -0.65 -10.75
CA LYS A 105 14.74 -1.47 -11.34
C LYS A 105 16.10 -0.76 -11.36
N GLN A 106 16.14 0.53 -11.68
CA GLN A 106 17.38 1.32 -11.67
C GLN A 106 17.98 1.44 -10.27
N LEU A 107 17.13 1.52 -9.24
CA LEU A 107 17.53 1.53 -7.84
C LEU A 107 17.87 0.12 -7.30
N GLY A 108 17.78 -0.92 -8.13
CA GLY A 108 18.06 -2.31 -7.72
C GLY A 108 16.98 -2.91 -6.82
N ILE A 109 15.77 -2.35 -6.79
CA ILE A 109 14.67 -2.82 -5.97
C ILE A 109 13.94 -3.95 -6.71
N PRO A 110 13.83 -5.15 -6.12
CA PRO A 110 13.19 -6.29 -6.76
C PRO A 110 11.67 -6.07 -6.87
N LEU A 111 11.13 -6.43 -8.03
CA LEU A 111 9.68 -6.47 -8.25
C LEU A 111 9.15 -7.88 -7.98
N VAL A 112 7.98 -7.96 -7.35
CA VAL A 112 7.20 -9.19 -7.24
C VAL A 112 6.62 -9.56 -8.60
N ASP A 113 6.15 -8.57 -9.34
CA ASP A 113 5.69 -8.72 -10.71
C ASP A 113 5.91 -7.42 -11.48
N ASP A 114 6.32 -7.55 -12.74
CA ASP A 114 6.68 -6.41 -13.58
C ASP A 114 5.43 -5.62 -14.03
N ALA A 115 5.64 -4.41 -14.55
CA ALA A 115 4.58 -3.54 -15.02
C ALA A 115 3.74 -4.21 -16.13
N LYS A 116 2.44 -4.36 -15.89
CA LYS A 116 1.48 -5.01 -16.81
C LYS A 116 0.29 -4.12 -17.08
N LEU A 117 -0.16 -4.13 -18.34
CA LEU A 117 -1.43 -3.51 -18.75
C LEU A 117 -2.58 -4.43 -18.32
N ARG A 118 -3.54 -3.88 -17.59
CA ARG A 118 -4.77 -4.54 -17.16
C ARG A 118 -5.83 -4.47 -18.27
N PRO A 119 -6.84 -5.37 -18.25
CA PRO A 119 -7.93 -5.34 -19.23
C PRO A 119 -8.76 -4.05 -19.24
N ASP A 120 -8.77 -3.30 -18.14
CA ASP A 120 -9.44 -2.00 -18.01
C ASP A 120 -8.56 -0.81 -18.46
N GLY A 121 -7.35 -1.07 -18.97
CA GLY A 121 -6.42 -0.06 -19.48
C GLY A 121 -5.46 0.52 -18.43
N ALA A 122 -5.66 0.22 -17.15
CA ALA A 122 -4.73 0.64 -16.09
C ALA A 122 -3.41 -0.13 -16.18
N VAL A 123 -2.34 0.43 -15.62
CA VAL A 123 -1.07 -0.28 -15.46
C VAL A 123 -0.87 -0.60 -13.99
N GLN A 124 -0.40 -1.81 -13.68
CA GLN A 124 -0.04 -2.24 -12.33
C GLN A 124 1.38 -2.81 -12.29
N VAL A 125 2.10 -2.58 -11.20
CA VAL A 125 3.40 -3.19 -10.87
C VAL A 125 3.41 -3.57 -9.39
N PHE A 126 4.09 -4.65 -9.03
CA PHE A 126 4.12 -5.13 -7.64
C PHE A 126 5.55 -5.16 -7.08
N LEU A 127 5.70 -4.73 -5.84
CA LEU A 127 6.93 -4.79 -5.05
C LEU A 127 6.61 -5.17 -3.60
N THR A 128 7.64 -5.31 -2.77
CA THR A 128 7.47 -5.44 -1.31
C THR A 128 8.12 -4.29 -0.57
N ASP A 129 7.56 -3.94 0.58
CA ASP A 129 8.24 -3.13 1.59
C ASP A 129 9.33 -3.94 2.33
N PRO A 130 10.09 -3.33 3.26
CA PRO A 130 11.18 -4.01 3.98
C PRO A 130 10.75 -5.25 4.77
N ASP A 131 9.49 -5.32 5.19
CA ASP A 131 8.96 -6.44 5.96
C ASP A 131 8.20 -7.47 5.12
N GLY A 132 8.08 -7.23 3.81
CA GLY A 132 7.47 -8.15 2.87
C GLY A 132 5.99 -7.88 2.63
N HIS A 133 5.43 -6.73 3.01
CA HIS A 133 4.07 -6.38 2.60
C HIS A 133 4.04 -6.19 1.08
N VAL A 134 3.14 -6.89 0.38
CA VAL A 134 3.01 -6.74 -1.07
C VAL A 134 2.26 -5.45 -1.37
N ILE A 135 2.85 -4.62 -2.21
CA ILE A 135 2.32 -3.31 -2.62
C ILE A 135 2.09 -3.36 -4.13
N GLU A 136 0.90 -2.95 -4.56
CA GLU A 136 0.63 -2.60 -5.96
C GLU A 136 0.85 -1.09 -6.14
N LEU A 137 1.60 -0.70 -7.17
CA LEU A 137 1.54 0.65 -7.71
C LEU A 137 0.71 0.60 -8.99
N SER A 138 -0.36 1.38 -9.02
CA SER A 138 -1.34 1.40 -10.11
C SER A 138 -1.38 2.78 -10.74
N SER A 139 -1.58 2.88 -12.06
CA SER A 139 -1.85 4.15 -12.73
C SER A 139 -3.03 3.98 -13.67
N SER A 140 -3.99 4.90 -13.59
CA SER A 140 -5.18 4.92 -14.43
C SER A 140 -4.83 5.04 -15.93
N PRO A 141 -5.69 4.56 -16.85
CA PRO A 141 -5.51 4.80 -18.28
C PRO A 141 -5.49 6.31 -18.56
N PRO A 142 -4.79 6.77 -19.62
CA PRO A 142 -4.92 8.15 -20.09
C PRO A 142 -6.39 8.46 -20.39
N GLY A 143 -6.87 9.61 -19.91
CA GLY A 143 -8.21 10.12 -20.16
C GLY A 143 -8.44 10.56 -21.60
#